data_AF-A0A4P1K0K6-F1
#
_entry.id   AF-A0A4P1K0K6-F1
#
_cell.length_a   1.000
_cell.length_b   1.000
_cell.length_c   1.000
_cell.angle_alpha   90.00
_cell.angle_beta   90.00
_cell.angle_gamma   90.00
#
_symmetry.space_group_name_H-M   'P 1'
#
loop_
_entity.id
_entity.type
_entity.pdbx_description
1 polymer ?
#
loop_
_entity_poly.entity_id
_entity_poly.type
_entity_poly.pdbx_seq_one_letter_code
_entity_poly.pdbx_strand_id
1 'polypeptide(L)' 'MTPKPLPILYANDLEAMQAKVEAAGGAITHAIFAFPGGRRFHFRDPSGNELAVWSEK' A
#
# COMPACT_ATOMS: atom_id res chain seq x y z
N MET A 1 -4.63 14.01 19.44
CA MET A 1 -4.61 13.93 17.96
C MET A 1 -5.30 12.64 17.57
N THR A 2 -6.39 12.70 16.81
CA THR A 2 -7.12 11.48 16.40
C THR A 2 -6.31 10.80 15.29
N PRO A 3 -5.96 9.51 15.43
CA PRO A 3 -5.29 8.79 14.36
C PRO A 3 -6.17 8.79 13.11
N LYS A 4 -5.60 9.12 11.97
CA LYS A 4 -6.29 9.02 10.68
C LYS A 4 -6.49 7.54 10.35
N PRO A 5 -7.65 7.13 9.82
CA PRO A 5 -7.81 5.78 9.32
C PRO A 5 -6.81 5.52 8.19
N LEU A 6 -6.34 4.27 8.07
CA LEU A 6 -5.50 3.81 6.97
C LEU A 6 -6.36 2.92 6.06
N PRO A 7 -6.82 3.43 4.91
CA PRO A 7 -7.51 2.59 3.92
C PRO A 7 -6.57 1.49 3.43
N ILE A 8 -7.09 0.27 3.36
CA ILE A 8 -6.37 -0.89 2.85
C ILE A 8 -7.10 -1.40 1.61
N LEU A 9 -6.38 -1.45 0.50
CA LEU A 9 -6.83 -2.04 -0.74
C LEU A 9 -6.31 -3.48 -0.83
N TYR A 10 -7.09 -4.38 -1.41
CA TYR A 10 -6.63 -5.74 -1.68
C TYR A 10 -6.06 -5.87 -3.09
N ALA A 11 -4.99 -6.62 -3.25
CA ALA A 11 -4.47 -7.04 -4.55
C ALA A 11 -3.99 -8.49 -4.51
N ASN A 12 -4.26 -9.25 -5.57
CA ASN A 12 -3.73 -10.61 -5.72
C ASN A 12 -2.23 -10.64 -6.01
N ASP A 13 -1.71 -9.61 -6.70
CA ASP A 13 -0.30 -9.48 -7.06
C ASP A 13 0.22 -8.14 -6.52
N LEU A 14 0.97 -8.24 -5.42
CA LEU A 14 1.34 -7.08 -4.62
C LEU A 14 2.43 -6.26 -5.32
N GLU A 15 3.39 -6.93 -5.95
CA GLU A 15 4.46 -6.37 -6.75
C GLU A 15 3.91 -5.63 -7.98
N ALA A 16 2.99 -6.25 -8.72
CA ALA A 16 2.35 -5.61 -9.87
C ALA A 16 1.53 -4.38 -9.45
N MET A 17 0.88 -4.42 -8.28
CA MET A 17 0.15 -3.26 -7.76
C MET A 17 1.10 -2.16 -7.30
N GLN A 18 2.22 -2.49 -6.67
CA GLN A 18 3.25 -1.51 -6.30
C GLN A 18 3.76 -0.76 -7.53
N ALA A 19 4.11 -1.49 -8.60
CA ALA A 19 4.56 -0.89 -9.86
C ALA A 19 3.51 0.04 -10.48
N LYS A 20 2.21 -0.33 -10.42
CA LYS A 20 1.11 0.52 -10.87
C LYS A 20 0.97 1.80 -10.04
N VAL A 21 1.12 1.69 -8.71
CA VAL A 21 1.09 2.85 -7.80
C VAL A 21 2.23 3.80 -8.13
N GLU A 22 3.45 3.29 -8.27
CA GLU A 22 4.63 4.10 -8.62
C GLU A 22 4.46 4.77 -9.99
N ALA A 23 3.98 4.03 -11.00
CA ALA A 23 3.71 4.56 -12.33
C ALA A 23 2.60 5.65 -12.34
N ALA A 24 1.66 5.58 -11.40
CA ALA A 24 0.61 6.59 -11.22
C ALA A 24 1.07 7.81 -10.39
N GLY A 25 2.34 7.86 -9.99
CA GLY A 25 2.91 8.94 -9.19
C GLY A 25 2.71 8.79 -7.68
N GLY A 26 2.31 7.60 -7.21
CA GLY A 26 2.28 7.28 -5.79
C GLY A 26 3.69 7.08 -5.23
N ALA A 27 3.93 7.59 -4.03
CA ALA A 27 5.22 7.45 -3.34
C ALA A 27 5.17 6.30 -2.34
N ILE A 28 6.02 5.29 -2.49
CA ILE A 28 6.11 4.17 -1.54
C ILE A 28 6.70 4.67 -0.22
N THR A 29 5.90 4.61 0.85
CA THR A 29 6.28 5.08 2.20
C THR A 29 6.77 3.92 3.07
N HIS A 30 6.27 2.71 2.81
CA HIS A 30 6.84 1.46 3.33
C HIS A 30 6.84 0.43 2.21
N ALA A 31 8.02 -0.12 1.91
CA ALA A 31 8.17 -1.23 0.96
C ALA A 31 7.36 -2.46 1.40
N ILE A 32 7.17 -3.42 0.50
CA ILE A 32 6.47 -4.66 0.82
C ILE A 32 7.11 -5.36 2.04
N PHE A 33 6.29 -5.66 3.04
CA PHE A 33 6.69 -6.47 4.19
C PHE A 33 5.65 -7.56 4.47
N ALA A 34 6.12 -8.69 5.01
CA ALA A 34 5.30 -9.83 5.38
C ALA A 34 4.92 -9.80 6.87
N PHE A 35 3.78 -10.39 7.19
CA PHE A 35 3.30 -10.62 8.55
C PHE A 35 2.42 -11.88 8.58
N PRO A 36 2.11 -12.46 9.76
CA PRO A 36 1.18 -13.58 9.83
C PRO A 36 -0.17 -13.20 9.22
N GLY A 37 -0.56 -13.88 8.14
CA GLY A 37 -1.78 -13.58 7.41
C GLY A 37 -1.61 -12.73 6.14
N GLY A 38 -0.38 -12.40 5.73
CA GLY A 38 -0.13 -11.90 4.37
C GLY A 38 1.01 -10.89 4.26
N ARG A 39 0.97 -10.08 3.21
CA ARG A 39 1.99 -9.07 2.88
C ARG A 39 1.33 -7.76 2.52
N ARG A 40 1.99 -6.63 2.79
CA ARG A 40 1.49 -5.31 2.37
C ARG A 40 2.61 -4.31 2.11
N PHE A 41 2.32 -3.28 1.34
CA PHE A 41 3.12 -2.05 1.25
C PHE A 41 2.25 -0.84 1.55
N HIS A 42 2.87 0.27 1.93
CA HIS A 42 2.19 1.55 2.14
C HIS A 42 2.67 2.56 1.10
N PHE A 43 1.77 3.45 0.71
CA PHE A 43 2.08 4.51 -0.22
C PHE A 43 1.27 5.77 0.07
N ARG A 44 1.80 6.89 -0.39
CA ARG A 44 1.11 8.16 -0.45
C ARG A 44 0.66 8.45 -1.88
N ASP A 45 -0.62 8.73 -2.07
CA ASP A 45 -1.13 9.14 -3.39
C ASP A 45 -0.72 10.59 -3.71
N PRO A 46 -0.85 11.06 -4.97
CA PRO A 46 -0.52 12.44 -5.36
C PRO A 46 -1.24 13.54 -4.56
N SER A 47 -2.40 13.23 -3.98
CA SER A 47 -3.20 14.12 -3.12
C SER A 47 -2.72 14.12 -1.67
N GLY A 48 -1.73 13.29 -1.33
CA GLY A 48 -1.13 13.23 0.00
C GLY A 48 -1.82 12.28 0.98
N ASN A 49 -2.80 11.47 0.57
CA ASN A 49 -3.41 10.49 1.47
C ASN A 49 -2.48 9.29 1.66
N GLU A 50 -2.45 8.75 2.86
CA GLU A 50 -1.71 7.52 3.17
C GLU A 50 -2.65 6.31 3.00
N LEU A 51 -2.21 5.32 2.23
CA LEU A 51 -2.94 4.09 1.96
C LEU A 51 -2.01 2.88 2.07
N ALA A 52 -2.60 1.69 2.19
CA ALA A 52 -1.89 0.42 2.07
C ALA A 52 -2.53 -0.47 1.02
N VAL A 53 -1.72 -1.36 0.43
CA VAL A 53 -2.21 -2.49 -0.36
C VAL A 53 -1.78 -3.77 0.34
N TRP A 54 -2.70 -4.70 0.55
CA TRP A 54 -2.46 -5.99 1.17
C TRP A 54 -2.77 -7.15 0.22
N SER A 55 -2.03 -8.24 0.38
CA SER A 55 -2.28 -9.53 -0.25
C SER A 55 -2.17 -10.66 0.77
N GLU A 56 -2.96 -11.71 0.58
CA GLU A 56 -2.90 -12.95 1.38
C GLU A 56 -1.71 -13.85 1.02
N LYS A 57 -0.98 -13.56 -0.08
CA LYS A 57 0.16 -14.30 -0.61
C LYS A 57 1.42 -13.45 -0.73
#